data_AF-A0A1G9SX69-F1
#
_entry.id   AF-A0A1G9SX69-F1
#
_cell.length_a   1.000
_cell.length_b   1.000
_cell.length_c   1.000
_cell.angle_alpha   90.00
_cell.angle_beta   90.00
_cell.angle_gamma   90.00
#
_symmetry.space_group_name_H-M   'P 1'
#
loop_
_entity.id
_entity.type
_entity.pdbx_description
1 polymer ?
#
loop_
_entity_poly.entity_id
_entity_poly.type
_entity_poly.pdbx_seq_one_letter_code
_entity_poly.pdbx_strand_id
1 'polypeptide(L)'
;MISLPIDAVLPALRQALTTRHEAILEAPPGAGKTTRVTLALLEETWLAGQTILMLEPRRLAARSAAERLASELGEKVGETVG
;
A
#
# COMPACT_ATOMS: atom_id res chain seq x y z
N MET A 1 -8.49 15.62 2.58
CA MET A 1 -7.41 14.62 2.73
C MET A 1 -6.08 15.32 2.60
N ILE A 2 -5.10 14.99 3.44
CA ILE A 2 -3.72 15.48 3.31
C ILE A 2 -3.08 14.75 2.11
N SER A 3 -2.56 15.51 1.15
CA SER A 3 -1.79 14.93 0.04
C SER A 3 -0.40 14.53 0.55
N LEU A 4 0.05 13.35 0.13
CA LEU A 4 1.35 12.81 0.46
C LEU A 4 2.24 12.78 -0.79
N PRO A 5 3.58 12.89 -0.64
CA PRO A 5 4.50 12.86 -1.77
C PRO A 5 4.31 11.66 -2.71
N ILE A 6 3.86 10.52 -2.17
CA ILE A 6 3.63 9.31 -2.95
C ILE A 6 2.47 9.45 -3.95
N ASP A 7 1.50 10.33 -3.71
CA ASP A 7 0.31 10.47 -4.56
C ASP A 7 0.70 10.82 -6.01
N ALA A 8 1.78 11.59 -6.19
CA ALA A 8 2.28 12.00 -7.50
C ALA A 8 2.87 10.84 -8.33
N VAL A 9 3.32 9.75 -7.68
CA VAL A 9 3.97 8.61 -8.37
C VAL A 9 3.07 7.40 -8.54
N LEU A 10 1.89 7.36 -7.89
CA LEU A 10 0.95 6.24 -7.98
C LEU A 10 0.51 5.92 -9.41
N PRO A 11 0.19 6.89 -10.29
CA PRO A 11 -0.21 6.57 -11.67
C PRO A 11 0.89 5.84 -12.46
N ALA A 12 2.14 6.29 -12.31
CA ALA A 12 3.29 5.66 -12.96
C ALA A 12 3.56 4.26 -12.41
N LEU A 13 3.41 4.06 -11.10
CA LEU A 13 3.55 2.76 -10.46
C LEU A 13 2.49 1.75 -10.96
N ARG A 14 1.22 2.16 -11.02
CA ARG A 14 0.11 1.31 -11.54
C ARG A 14 0.37 0.89 -12.98
N GLN A 15 0.79 1.84 -13.83
CA GLN A 15 1.14 1.56 -15.22
C GLN A 15 2.33 0.58 -15.33
N ALA A 16 3.37 0.77 -14.51
CA ALA A 16 4.53 -0.12 -14.51
C ALA A 16 4.14 -1.55 -14.13
N LEU A 17 3.33 -1.73 -13.07
CA LEU A 17 2.87 -3.03 -12.59
C LEU A 17 1.83 -3.70 -13.51
N THR A 18 1.11 -2.91 -14.33
CA THR A 18 0.26 -3.45 -15.40
C THR A 18 1.10 -4.03 -16.54
N THR A 19 2.27 -3.45 -16.81
CA THR A 19 3.12 -3.80 -17.94
C THR A 19 4.16 -4.88 -17.58
N ARG A 20 4.61 -4.91 -16.33
CA ARG A 20 5.63 -5.83 -15.80
C ARG A 20 5.22 -6.32 -14.42
N HIS A 21 5.75 -7.46 -14.00
CA HIS A 21 5.41 -8.07 -12.72
C HIS A 21 6.15 -7.47 -11.51
N GLU A 22 7.06 -6.51 -11.72
CA GLU A 22 7.90 -5.93 -10.66
C GLU A 22 8.23 -4.46 -10.93
N ALA A 23 8.41 -3.71 -9.85
CA ALA A 23 8.86 -2.32 -9.86
C ALA A 23 9.64 -1.99 -8.59
N ILE A 24 10.63 -1.11 -8.70
CA ILE A 24 11.32 -0.51 -7.56
C ILE A 24 10.73 0.87 -7.33
N LEU A 25 10.26 1.10 -6.10
CA LEU A 25 9.71 2.37 -5.67
C LEU A 25 10.59 2.98 -4.59
N GLU A 26 11.21 4.12 -4.87
CA GLU A 26 11.96 4.91 -3.90
C GLU A 26 11.14 6.11 -3.45
N ALA A 27 11.08 6.34 -2.14
CA ALA A 27 10.40 7.48 -1.55
C ALA A 27 11.03 7.82 -0.18
N PRO A 28 11.08 9.10 0.21
CA PRO A 28 11.64 9.49 1.50
C PRO A 28 10.79 8.96 2.67
N PRO A 29 11.38 8.84 3.88
CA PRO A 29 10.62 8.50 5.08
C PRO A 29 9.41 9.42 5.27
N GLY A 30 8.26 8.87 5.67
CA GLY A 30 7.02 9.63 5.86
C GLY A 30 6.28 9.99 4.57
N ALA A 31 6.77 9.60 3.38
CA ALA A 31 6.10 9.87 2.10
C ALA A 31 4.76 9.13 1.90
N GLY A 32 4.41 8.18 2.77
CA GLY A 32 3.20 7.36 2.64
C GLY A 32 3.38 6.06 1.84
N LYS A 33 4.64 5.62 1.60
CA LYS A 33 4.94 4.43 0.80
C LYS A 33 4.26 3.16 1.31
N THR A 34 4.30 2.89 2.61
CA THR A 34 3.71 1.66 3.19
C THR A 34 2.19 1.68 3.20
N THR A 35 1.58 2.85 3.39
CA THR A 35 0.14 3.00 3.56
C THR A 35 -0.57 3.18 2.22
N ARG A 36 -0.29 4.29 1.51
CA ARG A 36 -1.02 4.67 0.30
C ARG A 36 -0.80 3.72 -0.87
N VAL A 37 0.42 3.20 -1.04
CA VAL A 37 0.71 2.28 -2.14
C VAL A 37 -0.14 1.03 -2.00
N THR A 38 -0.14 0.41 -0.81
CA THR A 38 -0.92 -0.79 -0.55
C THR A 38 -2.40 -0.59 -0.89
N LEU A 39 -3.01 0.49 -0.38
CA LEU A 39 -4.42 0.79 -0.66
C LEU A 39 -4.69 1.10 -2.14
N ALA A 40 -3.80 1.83 -2.81
CA ALA A 40 -3.94 2.15 -4.22
C ALA A 40 -3.85 0.91 -5.13
N LEU A 41 -3.21 -0.16 -4.67
CA LEU A 41 -3.08 -1.42 -5.42
C LEU A 41 -4.20 -2.43 -5.09
N LEU A 42 -5.00 -2.22 -4.03
CA LEU A 42 -6.08 -3.15 -3.66
C LEU A 42 -7.16 -3.26 -4.74
N GLU A 43 -7.40 -2.20 -5.51
CA GLU A 43 -8.44 -2.15 -6.56
C GLU A 43 -7.91 -2.55 -7.95
N GLU A 44 -6.67 -3.02 -8.04
CA GLU A 44 -6.07 -3.37 -9.32
C GLU A 44 -6.64 -4.68 -9.89
N THR A 45 -6.96 -4.66 -11.18
CA THR A 45 -7.57 -5.82 -11.87
C THR A 45 -6.65 -7.05 -11.87
N TRP A 46 -5.33 -6.85 -11.92
CA TRP A 46 -4.36 -7.95 -11.87
C TRP A 46 -4.22 -8.56 -10.47
N LEU A 47 -4.66 -7.86 -9.41
CA LEU A 47 -4.73 -8.44 -8.08
C LEU A 47 -5.85 -9.48 -8.01
N ALA A 48 -7.00 -9.23 -8.67
CA ALA A 48 -8.06 -10.22 -8.91
C ALA A 48 -8.48 -11.04 -7.67
N GLY A 49 -8.59 -10.39 -6.50
CA GLY A 49 -8.95 -11.04 -5.23
C GLY A 49 -7.80 -11.78 -4.53
N GLN A 50 -6.58 -11.69 -5.05
CA GLN A 50 -5.38 -12.14 -4.35
C GLN A 50 -5.04 -11.20 -3.18
N THR A 51 -4.19 -11.71 -2.29
CA THR A 51 -3.74 -10.97 -1.10
C THR A 51 -2.43 -10.25 -1.37
N ILE A 52 -2.34 -8.97 -0.98
CA ILE A 52 -1.06 -8.26 -0.94
C ILE A 52 -0.32 -8.68 0.34
N LEU A 53 0.84 -9.31 0.19
CA LEU A 53 1.72 -9.61 1.31
C LEU A 53 2.71 -8.46 1.52
N MET A 54 2.56 -7.71 2.61
CA MET A 54 3.47 -6.63 2.97
C MET A 54 4.50 -7.09 4.00
N LEU A 55 5.77 -7.11 3.60
CA LEU A 55 6.88 -7.51 4.48
C LEU A 55 7.47 -6.29 5.20
N GLU A 56 7.54 -6.36 6.52
CA GLU A 56 8.16 -5.34 7.37
C GLU A 56 9.07 -6.02 8.41
N PRO A 57 10.36 -5.66 8.49
CA PRO A 57 11.32 -6.36 9.36
C PRO A 57 11.00 -6.27 10.86
N ARG A 58 10.20 -5.29 11.30
CA ARG A 58 9.88 -5.07 12.72
C ARG A 58 8.42 -5.35 12.99
N ARG A 59 8.14 -6.28 13.93
CA ARG A 59 6.78 -6.64 14.35
C ARG A 59 5.93 -5.43 14.75
N LEU A 60 6.52 -4.47 15.48
CA LEU A 60 5.81 -3.26 15.90
C LEU A 60 5.40 -2.38 14.72
N ALA A 61 6.28 -2.24 13.72
CA ALA A 61 5.98 -1.46 12.52
C ALA A 61 4.92 -2.16 11.66
N ALA A 62 4.97 -3.49 11.54
CA ALA A 62 3.95 -4.27 10.85
C ALA A 62 2.55 -4.08 11.48
N ARG A 63 2.45 -4.18 12.81
CA ARG A 63 1.19 -3.96 13.54
C ARG A 63 0.69 -2.52 13.37
N SER A 64 1.57 -1.54 13.50
CA SER A 64 1.22 -0.12 13.34
C SER A 64 0.73 0.18 11.93
N ALA A 65 1.33 -0.45 10.91
CA ALA A 65 0.91 -0.31 9.52
C ALA A 65 -0.46 -0.94 9.28
N ALA A 66 -0.72 -2.15 9.81
CA ALA A 66 -2.02 -2.79 9.71
C ALA A 66 -3.14 -1.95 10.36
N GLU A 67 -2.91 -1.44 11.58
CA GLU A 67 -3.85 -0.56 12.28
C GLU A 67 -4.13 0.72 11.48
N ARG A 68 -3.08 1.33 10.90
CA ARG A 68 -3.21 2.55 10.09
C ARG A 68 -3.99 2.30 8.81
N LEU A 69 -3.69 1.22 8.10
CA LEU A 69 -4.35 0.83 6.85
C LEU A 69 -5.83 0.53 7.07
N ALA A 70 -6.17 -0.29 8.08
CA ALA A 70 -7.55 -0.59 8.44
C ALA A 70 -8.32 0.69 8.80
N SER A 71 -7.71 1.59 9.59
CA SER A 71 -8.31 2.88 9.92
C SER A 71 -8.56 3.77 8.69
N GLU A 72 -7.72 3.72 7.66
CA GLU A 72 -7.93 4.48 6.41
C GLU A 72 -9.08 3.92 5.58
N LEU A 73 -9.38 2.62 5.71
CA LEU A 73 -10.56 1.98 5.12
C LEU A 73 -11.83 2.13 5.97
N GLY A 74 -11.71 2.63 7.21
CA GLY A 74 -12.83 2.66 8.16
C GLY A 74 -13.17 1.30 8.76
N GLU A 75 -12.21 0.38 8.74
CA GLU A 75 -12.34 -1.02 9.18
C GLU A 75 -11.48 -1.31 10.42
N LYS A 76 -11.67 -2.49 11.00
CA LYS A 76 -10.80 -3.08 12.02
C LYS A 76 -9.77 -3.98 11.37
N VAL A 77 -8.61 -4.11 12.03
CA VAL A 77 -7.64 -5.15 11.68
C VAL A 77 -8.30 -6.53 11.79
N GLY A 78 -8.07 -7.38 10.79
CA GLY A 78 -8.70 -8.68 10.60
C GLY A 78 -9.84 -8.70 9.57
N GLU A 79 -10.26 -7.53 9.05
CA GLU A 79 -11.18 -7.42 7.92
C GLU A 79 -10.38 -7.47 6.60
N THR A 80 -10.31 -6.38 5.82
CA THR A 80 -9.51 -6.35 4.59
C THR A 80 -8.01 -6.41 4.88
N VAL A 81 -7.57 -5.91 6.04
CA VAL A 81 -6.15 -5.80 6.43
C VAL A 81 -5.90 -6.61 7.70
N GLY A 82 -4.90 -7.50 7.71
CA GLY A 82 -4.57 -8.39 8.84
C GLY A 82 -3.10 -8.72 8.98
#